data_AF-A0A951AF44-F1
#
_entry.id   AF-A0A951AF44-F1
#
_cell.length_a   1.000
_cell.length_b   1.000
_cell.length_c   1.000
_cell.angle_alpha   90.00
_cell.angle_beta   90.00
_cell.angle_gamma   90.00
#
_symmetry.space_group_name_H-M   'P 1'
#
loop_
_entity.id
_entity.type
_entity.pdbx_description
1 polymer ?
#
loop_
_entity_poly.entity_id
_entity_poly.type
_entity_poly.pdbx_seq_one_letter_code
_entity_poly.pdbx_strand_id
1 'polypeptide(L)'
;MSKSKNEFRAWYENDSAGKSHIKVKGTVTEIDGSTTTIVRANPQGINPRVLLLRLDVQPYSGSIPPHTAIEKEITYDELSTKGAFSDVTIEGKTDSFTLKVEADAH
;
A
#
# COMPACT_ATOMS: atom_id res chain seq x y z
N MET A 1 19.00 -0.95 3.27
CA MET A 1 18.37 -0.87 4.61
C MET A 1 16.98 -1.46 4.48
N SER A 2 16.73 -2.59 5.12
CA SER A 2 15.44 -3.30 5.05
C SER A 2 14.44 -2.51 5.89
N LYS A 3 13.64 -1.65 5.24
CA LYS A 3 12.58 -0.92 5.92
C LYS A 3 11.54 -1.94 6.38
N SER A 4 11.34 -1.93 7.68
CA SER A 4 10.62 -2.90 8.47
C SER A 4 9.16 -2.96 8.08
N LYS A 5 8.65 -4.18 7.91
CA LYS A 5 7.23 -4.56 7.80
C LYS A 5 6.29 -3.89 8.84
N ASN A 6 6.84 -3.23 9.86
CA ASN A 6 6.15 -2.55 10.95
C ASN A 6 5.56 -1.17 10.59
N GLU A 7 5.85 -0.59 9.42
CA GLU A 7 5.34 0.74 9.06
C GLU A 7 4.03 0.71 8.25
N PHE A 8 3.61 -0.48 7.78
CA PHE A 8 2.37 -0.61 7.02
C PHE A 8 1.26 -1.24 7.86
N ARG A 9 0.04 -0.73 7.69
CA ARG A 9 -1.20 -1.25 8.28
C ARG A 9 -2.27 -1.39 7.21
N ALA A 10 -3.06 -2.45 7.31
CA ALA A 10 -4.23 -2.70 6.46
C ALA A 10 -5.47 -2.94 7.32
N TRP A 11 -6.58 -2.26 7.02
CA TRP A 11 -7.83 -2.40 7.78
C TRP A 11 -9.06 -2.18 6.91
N TYR A 12 -10.22 -2.61 7.44
CA TYR A 12 -11.52 -2.23 6.92
C TYR A 12 -12.10 -1.03 7.67
N GLU A 13 -12.53 -0.02 6.94
CA GLU A 13 -13.29 1.13 7.43
C GLU A 13 -14.69 1.12 6.80
N ASN A 14 -15.71 1.56 7.53
CA ASN A 14 -17.03 1.81 6.94
C ASN A 14 -17.25 3.31 6.84
N ASP A 15 -17.69 3.79 5.67
CA ASP A 15 -18.08 5.18 5.50
C ASP A 15 -19.46 5.46 6.14
N SER A 16 -19.83 6.74 6.20
CA SER A 16 -21.13 7.18 6.75
C SER A 16 -22.33 6.73 5.90
N ALA A 17 -22.11 6.29 4.66
CA ALA A 17 -23.13 5.72 3.78
C ALA A 17 -23.26 4.19 3.91
N GLY A 18 -22.50 3.57 4.83
CA GLY A 18 -22.52 2.12 5.07
C GLY A 18 -21.72 1.30 4.06
N LYS A 19 -20.90 1.94 3.23
CA LYS A 19 -19.97 1.27 2.31
C LYS A 19 -18.70 0.92 3.06
N SER A 20 -18.16 -0.27 2.79
CA SER A 20 -16.91 -0.70 3.38
C SER A 20 -15.74 -0.39 2.44
N HIS A 21 -14.63 0.06 3.00
CA HIS A 21 -13.42 0.39 2.30
C HIS A 21 -12.28 -0.42 2.90
N ILE A 22 -11.47 -1.05 2.04
CA ILE A 22 -10.17 -1.56 2.48
C ILE A 22 -9.15 -0.44 2.34
N LYS A 23 -8.51 -0.10 3.46
CA LYS A 23 -7.48 0.92 3.52
C LYS A 23 -6.15 0.29 3.83
N VAL A 24 -5.11 0.77 3.13
CA VAL A 24 -3.73 0.43 3.42
C VAL A 24 -2.96 1.72 3.55
N LYS A 25 -2.17 1.82 4.61
CA LYS A 25 -1.37 3.00 4.91
C LYS A 25 0.01 2.56 5.31
N GLY A 26 1.02 3.28 4.86
CA GLY A 26 2.37 3.09 5.37
C GLY A 26 3.29 4.24 5.03
N THR A 27 4.50 4.17 5.56
CA THR A 27 5.55 5.14 5.29
C THR A 27 6.56 4.55 4.32
N VAL A 28 6.96 5.33 3.33
CA VAL A 28 8.04 5.01 2.39
C VAL A 28 9.11 6.08 2.44
N THR A 29 10.34 5.70 2.16
CA THR A 29 11.40 6.66 1.88
C THR A 29 11.58 6.78 0.40
N GLU A 30 11.36 7.98 -0.10
CA GLU A 30 11.56 8.35 -1.50
C GLU A 30 12.82 9.18 -1.61
N ILE A 31 13.54 9.02 -2.71
CA ILE A 31 14.57 9.99 -3.08
C ILE A 31 13.83 11.21 -3.64
N ASP A 32 14.28 12.42 -3.33
CA ASP A 32 13.65 13.66 -3.76
C ASP A 32 13.28 13.64 -5.25
N GLY A 33 12.04 14.00 -5.56
CA GLY A 33 11.50 13.96 -6.93
C GLY A 33 11.13 12.58 -7.50
N SER A 34 11.39 11.46 -6.81
CA SER A 34 10.72 10.19 -7.10
C SER A 34 9.31 10.17 -6.49
N THR A 35 8.39 9.43 -7.09
CA THR A 35 7.03 9.27 -6.55
C THR A 35 6.70 7.80 -6.43
N THR A 36 6.35 7.35 -5.24
CA THR A 36 5.82 6.01 -4.98
C THR A 36 4.32 6.10 -4.73
N THR A 37 3.59 5.19 -5.36
CA THR A 37 2.15 5.02 -5.15
C THR A 37 1.83 3.56 -4.89
N ILE A 38 0.79 3.31 -4.09
CA ILE A 38 0.24 1.97 -3.92
C ILE A 38 -0.85 1.79 -4.97
N VAL A 39 -0.75 0.74 -5.78
CA VAL A 39 -1.74 0.42 -6.81
C VAL A 39 -2.20 -1.02 -6.69
N ARG A 40 -3.41 -1.30 -7.14
CA ARG A 40 -3.90 -2.68 -7.25
C ARG A 40 -3.10 -3.43 -8.32
N ALA A 41 -2.55 -4.60 -7.97
CA ALA A 41 -1.83 -5.42 -8.93
C ALA A 41 -2.79 -6.02 -9.98
N ASN A 42 -2.30 -6.23 -11.20
CA ASN A 42 -3.02 -6.97 -12.23
C ASN A 42 -2.03 -7.93 -12.92
N PRO A 43 -2.25 -9.26 -12.87
CA PRO A 43 -3.40 -9.96 -12.31
C PRO A 43 -3.50 -9.90 -10.77
N GLN A 44 -4.71 -10.00 -10.24
CA GLN A 44 -4.93 -10.37 -8.84
C GLN A 44 -4.61 -11.87 -8.71
N GLY A 45 -3.81 -12.24 -7.71
CA GLY A 45 -3.35 -13.62 -7.54
C GLY A 45 -4.49 -14.64 -7.43
N ILE A 46 -4.13 -15.94 -7.42
CA ILE A 46 -5.11 -17.04 -7.48
C ILE A 46 -6.06 -17.05 -6.26
N ASN A 47 -5.62 -16.55 -5.10
CA ASN A 47 -6.44 -16.53 -3.89
C ASN A 47 -7.28 -15.24 -3.81
N PRO A 48 -8.63 -15.32 -3.96
CA PRO A 48 -9.49 -14.15 -3.94
C PRO A 48 -9.59 -13.47 -2.56
N ARG A 49 -9.15 -14.13 -1.48
CA ARG A 49 -9.10 -13.55 -0.13
C ARG A 49 -7.84 -12.73 0.14
N VAL A 50 -6.90 -12.70 -0.79
CA VAL A 50 -5.68 -11.91 -0.67
C VAL A 50 -5.73 -10.78 -1.69
N LEU A 51 -5.79 -9.54 -1.20
CA LEU A 51 -5.65 -8.37 -2.06
C LEU A 51 -4.17 -8.20 -2.41
N LEU A 52 -3.85 -8.23 -3.70
CA LEU A 52 -2.49 -8.00 -4.17
C LEU A 52 -2.33 -6.53 -4.57
N LEU A 53 -1.40 -5.84 -3.92
CA LEU A 53 -1.02 -4.46 -4.19
C LEU A 53 0.43 -4.43 -4.66
N ARG A 54 0.78 -3.37 -5.40
CA ARG A 54 2.12 -3.12 -5.88
C ARG A 54 2.53 -1.69 -5.55
N LEU A 55 3.79 -1.50 -5.16
CA LEU A 55 4.41 -0.19 -5.08
C LEU A 55 4.88 0.21 -6.48
N ASP A 56 4.21 1.17 -7.09
CA ASP A 56 4.62 1.75 -8.36
C ASP A 56 5.51 2.97 -8.09
N VAL A 57 6.77 2.88 -8.52
CA VAL A 57 7.79 3.89 -8.29
C VAL A 57 8.11 4.56 -9.62
N GLN A 58 7.67 5.81 -9.75
CA GLN A 58 8.08 6.67 -10.83
C GLN A 58 9.43 7.32 -10.48
N PRO A 59 10.50 7.04 -11.26
CA PRO A 59 11.78 7.67 -11.02
C PRO A 59 11.70 9.16 -11.31
N TYR A 60 12.53 9.94 -10.62
CA TYR A 60 12.72 11.35 -10.93
C TYR A 60 13.12 11.53 -12.41
N SER A 61 12.46 12.47 -13.09
CA SER A 61 12.65 12.73 -14.53
C SER A 61 13.45 13.98 -14.86
N GLY A 62 13.93 14.72 -13.86
CA GLY A 62 14.70 15.94 -14.09
C GLY A 62 16.20 15.73 -14.27
N SER A 63 16.89 16.78 -14.69
CA SER A 63 18.31 16.73 -15.05
C SER A 63 19.27 16.79 -13.85
N ILE A 64 18.78 17.18 -12.66
CA ILE A 64 19.60 17.34 -11.45
C ILE A 64 19.39 16.11 -10.57
N PRO A 65 20.39 15.26 -10.36
CA PRO A 65 20.22 14.05 -9.56
C PRO A 65 19.83 14.43 -8.13
N PRO A 66 18.76 13.85 -7.58
CA PRO A 66 18.32 14.18 -6.23
C PRO A 66 19.29 13.67 -5.18
N HIS A 67 19.44 14.42 -4.08
CA HIS A 67 20.44 14.17 -3.03
C HIS A 67 19.84 13.84 -1.66
N THR A 68 18.52 13.99 -1.51
CA THR A 68 17.84 13.91 -0.22
C THR A 68 16.87 12.73 -0.23
N ALA A 69 16.86 11.96 0.87
CA ALA A 69 15.84 10.95 1.12
C ALA A 69 14.75 11.56 2.02
N ILE A 70 13.49 11.49 1.60
CA ILE A 70 12.34 12.06 2.29
C ILE A 70 11.40 10.93 2.69
N GLU A 71 10.93 10.95 3.93
CA GLU A 71 9.88 10.04 4.38
C GLU A 71 8.51 10.60 4.01
N LYS A 72 7.68 9.75 3.40
CA LYS A 72 6.36 10.11 2.93
C LYS A 72 5.37 9.03 3.32
N GLU A 73 4.22 9.49 3.81
CA GLU A 73 3.08 8.65 4.06
C GLU A 73 2.32 8.41 2.76
N ILE A 74 2.02 7.15 2.47
CA ILE A 74 1.25 6.72 1.30
C ILE A 74 0.02 5.95 1.76
N THR A 75 -1.08 6.17 1.04
CA THR A 75 -2.38 5.56 1.33
C THR A 75 -2.96 4.91 0.09
N TYR A 76 -3.68 3.82 0.31
CA TYR A 76 -4.51 3.14 -0.66
C TYR A 76 -5.91 3.02 -0.07
N ASP A 77 -6.91 3.29 -0.90
CA ASP A 77 -8.32 3.19 -0.53
C ASP A 77 -9.08 2.56 -1.70
N GLU A 78 -9.78 1.46 -1.42
CA GLU A 78 -10.65 0.78 -2.36
C GLU A 78 -11.98 0.41 -1.72
N LEU A 79 -13.07 0.75 -2.41
CA LEU A 79 -14.41 0.26 -2.08
C LEU A 79 -14.44 -1.28 -2.15
N SER A 80 -14.78 -1.93 -1.04
CA SER A 80 -14.77 -3.38 -0.92
C SER A 80 -15.95 -3.88 -0.09
N THR A 81 -16.31 -5.16 -0.20
CA THR A 81 -17.23 -5.76 0.76
C THR A 81 -16.45 -6.15 2.02
N LYS A 82 -16.86 -5.68 3.21
CA LYS A 82 -16.21 -6.03 4.47
C LYS A 82 -16.05 -7.54 4.60
N GLY A 83 -14.83 -7.99 4.89
CA GLY A 83 -14.49 -9.41 5.04
C GLY A 83 -14.18 -10.15 3.73
N ALA A 84 -14.16 -9.47 2.57
CA ALA A 84 -13.74 -10.08 1.31
C ALA A 84 -12.26 -10.51 1.30
N PHE A 85 -11.41 -9.76 2.00
CA PHE A 85 -9.96 -9.96 2.08
C PHE A 85 -9.56 -10.23 3.52
N SER A 86 -8.77 -11.28 3.73
CA SER A 86 -8.14 -11.59 5.02
C SER A 86 -6.74 -11.02 5.14
N ASP A 87 -6.08 -10.84 4.00
CA ASP A 87 -4.68 -10.46 3.90
C ASP A 87 -4.47 -9.49 2.73
N VAL A 88 -3.50 -8.59 2.87
CA VAL A 88 -3.00 -7.73 1.79
C VAL A 88 -1.54 -8.11 1.56
N THR A 89 -1.19 -8.46 0.33
CA THR A 89 0.22 -8.60 -0.06
C THR A 89 0.64 -7.37 -0.85
N ILE A 90 1.74 -6.74 -0.44
CA ILE A 90 2.33 -5.60 -1.13
C ILE A 90 3.63 -6.07 -1.79
N GLU A 91 3.69 -5.93 -3.11
CA GLU A 91 4.87 -6.22 -3.92
C GLU A 91 5.66 -4.94 -4.17
N GLY A 92 6.87 -4.89 -3.63
CA GLY A 92 7.90 -3.94 -4.00
C GLY A 92 8.77 -4.45 -5.14
N LYS A 93 9.75 -3.64 -5.54
CA LYS A 93 10.68 -4.00 -6.63
C LYS A 93 11.63 -5.14 -6.24
N THR A 94 11.98 -5.24 -4.97
CA THR A 94 13.01 -6.17 -4.44
C THR A 94 12.49 -7.12 -3.38
N ASP A 95 11.29 -6.86 -2.88
CA ASP A 95 10.72 -7.50 -1.70
C ASP A 95 9.20 -7.54 -1.81
N SER A 96 8.59 -8.52 -1.14
CA SER A 96 7.16 -8.57 -0.95
C SER A 96 6.86 -8.93 0.50
N PHE A 97 5.75 -8.41 1.00
CA PHE A 97 5.31 -8.72 2.35
C PHE A 97 3.79 -8.73 2.44
N THR A 98 3.29 -9.50 3.39
CA THR A 98 1.85 -9.69 3.61
C THR A 98 1.48 -9.13 4.97
N LEU A 99 0.37 -8.40 5.00
CA LEU A 99 -0.25 -7.79 6.17
C LEU A 99 -1.59 -8.48 6.41
N LYS A 100 -1.92 -8.71 7.68
CA LYS A 100 -3.27 -9.12 8.08
C LYS A 100 -4.20 -7.91 7.98
N VAL A 101 -5.40 -8.12 7.44
CA VAL A 101 -6.43 -7.07 7.42
C VAL A 101 -7.13 -7.06 8.76
N GLU A 102 -7.03 -5.93 9.45
CA GLU A 102 -7.68 -5.73 10.74
C GLU A 102 -9.10 -5.18 10.55
N ALA A 103 -10.01 -5.55 11.46
CA ALA A 103 -11.25 -4.80 11.60
C ALA A 103 -10.93 -3.52 12.37
N ASP A 104 -11.18 -2.35 11.79
CA ASP A 104 -11.01 -1.11 12.52
C ASP A 104 -12.10 -1.03 13.59
N ALA A 105 -11.68 -1.11 14.85
CA ALA A 105 -12.55 -1.03 16.02
C ALA A 105 -12.69 0.45 16.38
N HIS A 106 -13.52 1.17 15.63
CA HIS A 106 -14.04 2.47 16.03
C HIS A 106 -15.39 2.30 16.73
#